data_AF-A0A7L4B3U7-F1
#
_entry.id   AF-A0A7L4B3U7-F1
#
_cell.length_a   1.000
_cell.length_b   1.000
_cell.length_c   1.000
_cell.angle_alpha   90.00
_cell.angle_beta   90.00
_cell.angle_gamma   90.00
#
_symmetry.space_group_name_H-M   'P 1'
#
loop_
_entity.id
_entity.type
_entity.pdbx_description
1 polymer ?
#
loop_
_entity_poly.entity_id
_entity_poly.type
_entity_poly.pdbx_seq_one_letter_code
_entity_poly.pdbx_strand_id
1 'polypeptide(L)'
;GVAGCCAKTTTAPLDRVKILLQAHNHHYKHLGVFSTLCAVPKKEGYLGLYKGNGAMMIRIFPYGAIQFMAFDQYKKVVIKKQLGISGHVHRLMAGSMAGITAVICTYPLDMVRVRLAFQVKGEHKYMGIIHAFKMIYTKEGGFSGFYRGLMPTVVGMAPYAVLKTHVNLLCGGIAGAIAQTISYPLDVTRRRMQLGAVLPDSEKCLTMVQTLKYVYQQHGIRRGLYRGLSLNYIRCIPSQAVAFTTYELMKQFLHLN
;
A
#
# COMPACT_ATOMS: atom_id res chain seq x y z
N GLY A 1 11.07 10.36 9.32
CA GLY A 1 11.66 9.44 8.33
C GLY A 1 12.03 8.10 8.95
N VAL A 2 13.04 8.08 9.81
CA VAL A 2 13.63 6.86 10.41
C VAL A 2 12.59 5.97 11.12
N ALA A 3 11.76 6.52 12.01
CA ALA A 3 10.69 5.76 12.67
C ALA A 3 9.71 5.08 11.69
N GLY A 4 9.42 5.74 10.56
CA GLY A 4 8.61 5.17 9.49
C GLY A 4 9.31 4.02 8.77
N CYS A 5 10.62 4.12 8.52
CA CYS A 5 11.42 3.05 7.93
C CYS A 5 11.51 1.83 8.85
N CYS A 6 11.73 2.04 10.15
CA CYS A 6 11.75 0.97 11.16
C CYS A 6 10.40 0.26 11.23
N ALA A 7 9.29 0.99 11.38
CA ALA A 7 7.95 0.41 11.43
C ALA A 7 7.58 -0.37 10.16
N LYS A 8 7.95 0.14 8.98
CA LYS A 8 7.72 -0.55 7.70
C LYS A 8 8.60 -1.77 7.51
N THR A 9 9.81 -1.76 8.03
CA THR A 9 10.69 -2.94 8.00
C THR A 9 10.16 -4.03 8.93
N THR A 10 9.70 -3.69 10.14
CA THR A 10 9.09 -4.66 11.05
C THR A 10 7.84 -5.32 10.45
N THR A 11 7.06 -4.57 9.69
CA THR A 11 5.83 -5.08 9.07
C THR A 11 6.02 -5.65 7.66
N ALA A 12 7.24 -5.62 7.12
CA ALA A 12 7.54 -6.09 5.77
C ALA A 12 7.15 -7.57 5.52
N PRO A 13 7.37 -8.52 6.46
CA PRO A 13 6.92 -9.91 6.30
C PRO A 13 5.42 -10.04 6.08
N LEU A 14 4.63 -9.30 6.88
CA LEU A 14 3.16 -9.33 6.81
C LEU A 14 2.67 -8.68 5.51
N ASP A 15 3.29 -7.57 5.10
CA ASP A 15 2.99 -6.89 3.84
C ASP A 15 3.28 -7.79 2.63
N ARG A 16 4.35 -8.59 2.64
CA ARG A 16 4.65 -9.55 1.56
C ARG A 16 3.61 -10.67 1.51
N VAL A 17 3.29 -11.29 2.64
CA VAL A 17 2.29 -12.37 2.69
C VAL A 17 0.91 -11.87 2.24
N LYS A 18 0.56 -10.63 2.59
CA LYS A 18 -0.66 -9.98 2.10
C LYS A 18 -0.69 -9.91 0.57
N ILE A 19 0.40 -9.49 -0.05
CA ILE A 19 0.50 -9.41 -1.53
C ILE A 19 0.33 -10.79 -2.16
N LEU A 20 1.03 -11.82 -1.65
CA LEU A 20 0.97 -13.18 -2.18
C LEU A 20 -0.45 -13.77 -2.11
N LEU A 21 -1.15 -13.55 -1.00
CA LEU A 21 -2.51 -14.05 -0.80
C LEU A 21 -3.54 -13.27 -1.61
N GLN A 22 -3.50 -11.93 -1.63
CA GLN A 22 -4.45 -11.11 -2.37
C GLN A 22 -4.38 -11.37 -3.89
N ALA A 23 -3.17 -11.49 -4.41
CA ALA A 23 -2.93 -11.79 -5.81
C ALA A 23 -3.09 -13.27 -6.18
N HIS A 24 -3.41 -14.14 -5.22
CA HIS A 24 -3.61 -15.58 -5.46
C HIS A 24 -2.41 -16.23 -6.14
N ASN A 25 -1.21 -16.01 -5.59
CA ASN A 25 0.01 -16.62 -6.11
C ASN A 25 -0.13 -18.16 -6.19
N HIS A 26 0.28 -18.76 -7.33
CA HIS A 26 0.09 -20.19 -7.61
C HIS A 26 0.60 -21.10 -6.48
N HIS A 27 1.73 -20.75 -5.87
CA HIS A 27 2.39 -21.53 -4.83
C HIS A 27 1.75 -21.42 -3.45
N TYR A 28 1.04 -20.33 -3.17
CA TYR A 28 0.55 -20.00 -1.82
C TYR A 28 -0.97 -19.82 -1.77
N LYS A 29 -1.68 -19.91 -2.91
CA LYS A 29 -3.14 -19.72 -3.02
C LYS A 29 -3.97 -20.71 -2.21
N HIS A 30 -3.42 -21.84 -1.78
CA HIS A 30 -4.12 -22.83 -0.96
C HIS A 30 -3.91 -22.62 0.54
N LEU A 31 -2.92 -21.81 0.93
CA LEU A 31 -2.54 -21.61 2.32
C LEU A 31 -3.29 -20.44 2.96
N GLY A 32 -3.50 -20.56 4.27
CA GLY A 32 -3.93 -19.46 5.14
C GLY A 32 -2.77 -18.55 5.53
N VAL A 33 -3.08 -17.46 6.23
CA VAL A 33 -2.11 -16.41 6.62
C VAL A 33 -0.90 -16.96 7.37
N PHE A 34 -1.14 -17.69 8.47
CA PHE A 34 -0.06 -18.25 9.29
C PHE A 34 0.72 -19.34 8.55
N SER A 35 0.02 -20.20 7.80
CA SER A 35 0.65 -21.23 6.97
C SER A 35 1.57 -20.62 5.91
N THR A 36 1.18 -19.50 5.28
CA THR A 36 2.06 -18.78 4.33
C THR A 36 3.25 -18.13 5.02
N LEU A 37 3.06 -17.54 6.21
CA LEU A 37 4.16 -16.97 7.00
C LEU A 37 5.21 -18.02 7.38
N CYS A 38 4.81 -19.26 7.65
CA CYS A 38 5.73 -20.36 7.94
C CYS A 38 6.29 -21.02 6.67
N ALA A 39 5.52 -21.08 5.58
CA ALA A 39 5.92 -21.74 4.34
C ALA A 39 6.95 -20.91 3.54
N VAL A 40 6.87 -19.58 3.59
CA VAL A 40 7.79 -18.71 2.86
C VAL A 40 9.24 -18.86 3.34
N PRO A 41 9.57 -18.79 4.65
CA PRO A 41 10.92 -19.05 5.14
C PRO A 41 11.45 -20.43 4.78
N LYS A 42 10.59 -21.47 4.84
CA LYS A 42 10.98 -22.85 4.48
C LYS A 42 11.37 -22.98 3.01
N LYS A 43 10.69 -22.26 2.11
CA LYS A 43 10.93 -22.33 0.66
C LYS A 43 11.99 -21.34 0.15
N GLU A 44 12.04 -20.13 0.72
CA GLU A 44 12.83 -19.01 0.18
C GLU A 44 13.92 -18.50 1.13
N GLY A 45 13.94 -19.00 2.38
CA GLY A 45 14.73 -18.46 3.48
C GLY A 45 14.06 -17.26 4.17
N TYR A 46 14.55 -16.91 5.37
CA TYR A 46 14.00 -15.81 6.18
C TYR A 46 14.03 -14.45 5.45
N LEU A 47 15.11 -14.16 4.70
CA LEU A 47 15.21 -12.94 3.88
C LEU A 47 14.18 -12.90 2.75
N GLY A 48 13.62 -14.05 2.36
CA GLY A 48 12.52 -14.11 1.40
C GLY A 48 11.36 -13.22 1.85
N LEU A 49 10.99 -13.22 3.13
CA LEU A 49 9.87 -12.43 3.66
C LEU A 49 10.01 -10.91 3.41
N TYR A 50 11.23 -10.42 3.20
CA TYR A 50 11.54 -8.99 3.02
C TYR A 50 11.64 -8.57 1.54
N LYS A 51 11.32 -9.45 0.58
CA LYS A 51 11.30 -9.09 -0.84
C LYS A 51 10.37 -7.90 -1.11
N GLY A 52 10.91 -6.90 -1.81
CA GLY A 52 10.23 -5.64 -2.10
C GLY A 52 10.38 -4.57 -1.00
N ASN A 53 10.94 -4.88 0.18
CA ASN A 53 11.14 -3.89 1.25
C ASN A 53 12.07 -2.75 0.82
N GLY A 54 13.13 -3.03 0.05
CA GLY A 54 14.04 -1.99 -0.45
C GLY A 54 13.35 -0.91 -1.28
N ALA A 55 12.46 -1.30 -2.21
CA ALA A 55 11.65 -0.35 -2.99
C ALA A 55 10.71 0.46 -2.09
N MET A 56 10.18 -0.15 -1.02
CA MET A 56 9.38 0.56 -0.02
C MET A 56 10.20 1.61 0.74
N MET A 57 11.43 1.29 1.12
CA MET A 57 12.32 2.22 1.84
C MET A 57 12.66 3.43 0.99
N ILE A 58 13.03 3.21 -0.27
CA ILE A 58 13.30 4.28 -1.23
C ILE A 58 12.09 5.20 -1.38
N ARG A 59 10.87 4.66 -1.33
CA ARG A 59 9.63 5.43 -1.50
C ARG A 59 9.30 6.33 -0.32
N ILE A 60 9.72 6.01 0.91
CA ILE A 60 9.32 6.76 2.11
C ILE A 60 9.76 8.23 2.04
N PHE A 61 10.99 8.47 1.59
CA PHE A 61 11.57 9.81 1.48
C PHE A 61 10.86 10.71 0.45
N PRO A 62 10.76 10.35 -0.85
CA PRO A 62 10.09 11.18 -1.85
C PRO A 62 8.61 11.34 -1.55
N TYR A 63 7.94 10.32 -0.99
CA TYR A 63 6.54 10.44 -0.59
C TYR A 63 6.35 11.53 0.48
N GLY A 64 7.18 11.50 1.53
CA GLY A 64 7.11 12.51 2.59
C GLY A 64 7.44 13.93 2.10
N ALA A 65 8.48 14.06 1.26
CA ALA A 65 8.89 15.36 0.70
C ALA A 65 7.80 15.98 -0.19
N ILE A 66 7.25 15.20 -1.13
CA ILE A 66 6.20 15.69 -2.05
C ILE A 66 4.91 15.98 -1.27
N GLN A 67 4.54 15.14 -0.31
CA GLN A 67 3.35 15.38 0.50
C GLN A 67 3.47 16.67 1.30
N PHE A 68 4.62 16.92 1.94
CA PHE A 68 4.83 18.15 2.71
C PHE A 68 4.83 19.39 1.82
N MET A 69 5.59 19.34 0.71
CA MET A 69 5.63 20.42 -0.28
C MET A 69 4.23 20.73 -0.85
N ALA A 70 3.50 19.70 -1.29
CA ALA A 70 2.17 19.86 -1.86
C ALA A 70 1.18 20.38 -0.82
N PHE A 71 1.29 19.94 0.44
CA PHE A 71 0.44 20.43 1.53
C PHE A 71 0.62 21.92 1.75
N ASP A 72 1.85 22.42 1.80
CA ASP A 72 2.13 23.85 1.97
C ASP A 72 1.58 24.67 0.81
N GLN A 73 1.69 24.17 -0.43
CA GLN A 73 1.14 24.84 -1.60
C GLN A 73 -0.40 24.86 -1.59
N TYR A 74 -1.04 23.72 -1.33
CA TYR A 74 -2.50 23.63 -1.26
C TYR A 74 -3.07 24.47 -0.11
N LYS A 75 -2.41 24.48 1.05
CA LYS A 75 -2.81 25.31 2.18
C LYS A 75 -2.78 26.80 1.81
N LYS A 76 -1.73 27.28 1.13
CA LYS A 76 -1.64 28.69 0.68
C LYS A 76 -2.75 29.06 -0.31
N VAL A 77 -3.04 28.19 -1.27
CA VAL A 77 -4.10 28.41 -2.28
C VAL A 77 -5.49 28.41 -1.64
N VAL A 78 -5.75 27.47 -0.73
CA VAL A 78 -7.06 27.33 -0.05
C VAL A 78 -7.32 28.49 0.92
N ILE A 79 -6.31 28.92 1.68
CA ILE A 79 -6.42 30.08 2.60
C ILE A 79 -6.67 31.38 1.81
N LYS A 80 -5.98 31.60 0.68
CA LYS A 80 -6.18 32.79 -0.17
C LYS A 80 -7.58 32.88 -0.77
N LYS A 81 -8.24 31.75 -1.04
CA LYS A 81 -9.57 31.74 -1.66
C LYS A 81 -10.74 31.97 -0.70
N GLN A 82 -10.48 32.15 0.60
CA GLN A 82 -11.50 32.49 1.62
C GLN A 82 -12.82 31.73 1.44
N LEU A 83 -12.74 30.44 1.08
CA LEU A 83 -13.89 29.55 1.08
C LEU A 83 -14.39 29.53 2.53
N GLY A 84 -15.57 30.07 2.81
CA GLY A 84 -16.18 30.24 4.15
C GLY A 84 -16.50 28.93 4.90
N ILE A 85 -15.71 27.88 4.69
CA ILE A 85 -15.78 26.57 5.32
C ILE A 85 -14.86 26.56 6.56
N SER A 86 -15.22 25.80 7.60
CA SER A 86 -14.45 25.64 8.84
C SER A 86 -12.97 25.29 8.60
N GLY A 87 -12.06 25.90 9.37
CA GLY A 87 -10.60 25.75 9.22
C GLY A 87 -10.07 24.31 9.33
N HIS A 88 -10.79 23.42 10.00
CA HIS A 88 -10.44 21.99 10.07
C HIS A 88 -10.68 21.26 8.75
N VAL A 89 -11.76 21.58 8.04
CA VAL A 89 -12.09 20.97 6.74
C VAL A 89 -11.08 21.38 5.68
N HIS A 90 -10.64 22.64 5.69
CA HIS A 90 -9.60 23.14 4.79
C HIS A 90 -8.27 22.39 4.91
N ARG A 91 -7.80 22.18 6.14
CA ARG A 91 -6.55 21.42 6.39
C ARG A 91 -6.69 19.97 5.95
N LEU A 92 -7.87 19.39 6.13
CA LEU A 92 -8.15 18.02 5.73
C LEU A 92 -8.18 17.86 4.20
N MET A 93 -8.81 18.80 3.49
CA MET A 93 -8.83 18.82 2.03
C MET A 93 -7.42 19.00 1.46
N ALA A 94 -6.67 19.99 1.95
CA ALA A 94 -5.29 20.22 1.54
C ALA A 94 -4.40 18.99 1.82
N GLY A 95 -4.57 18.36 2.98
CA GLY A 95 -3.86 17.11 3.34
C GLY A 95 -4.20 15.94 2.41
N SER A 96 -5.47 15.79 2.04
CA SER A 96 -5.94 14.73 1.15
C SER A 96 -5.42 14.91 -0.28
N MET A 97 -5.49 16.14 -0.82
CA MET A 97 -4.94 16.48 -2.12
C MET A 97 -3.42 16.32 -2.18
N ALA A 98 -2.71 16.73 -1.12
CA ALA A 98 -1.28 16.52 -0.98
C ALA A 98 -0.93 15.03 -0.97
N GLY A 99 -1.70 14.22 -0.24
CA GLY A 99 -1.55 12.77 -0.21
C GLY A 99 -1.74 12.13 -1.59
N ILE A 100 -2.82 12.48 -2.31
CA ILE A 100 -3.06 11.98 -3.66
C ILE A 100 -1.92 12.35 -4.61
N THR A 101 -1.44 13.60 -4.54
CA THR A 101 -0.32 14.08 -5.36
C THR A 101 0.96 13.28 -5.08
N ALA A 102 1.30 13.09 -3.81
CA ALA A 102 2.45 12.29 -3.41
C ALA A 102 2.33 10.82 -3.87
N VAL A 103 1.12 10.25 -3.84
CA VAL A 103 0.87 8.89 -4.36
C VAL A 103 1.10 8.83 -5.85
N ILE A 104 0.57 9.77 -6.63
CA ILE A 104 0.72 9.79 -8.10
C ILE A 104 2.21 9.84 -8.45
N CYS A 105 2.97 10.76 -7.84
CA CYS A 105 4.39 10.91 -8.12
C CYS A 105 5.22 9.69 -7.70
N THR A 106 4.82 9.00 -6.62
CA THR A 106 5.57 7.84 -6.10
C THR A 106 5.00 6.49 -6.54
N TYR A 107 3.97 6.49 -7.39
CA TYR A 107 3.29 5.29 -7.86
C TYR A 107 4.20 4.28 -8.59
N PRO A 108 5.18 4.70 -9.41
CA PRO A 108 6.11 3.76 -10.05
C PRO A 108 6.91 2.91 -9.04
N LEU A 109 7.30 3.47 -7.90
CA LEU A 109 7.97 2.72 -6.83
C LEU A 109 7.01 1.74 -6.13
N ASP A 110 5.73 2.11 -6.00
CA ASP A 110 4.70 1.20 -5.50
C ASP A 110 4.48 -0.01 -6.43
N MET A 111 4.48 0.20 -7.76
CA MET A 111 4.44 -0.91 -8.73
C MET A 111 5.60 -1.87 -8.56
N VAL A 112 6.82 -1.34 -8.57
CA VAL A 112 8.04 -2.14 -8.53
C VAL A 112 8.11 -2.93 -7.22
N ARG A 113 7.75 -2.31 -6.09
CA ARG A 113 7.63 -2.99 -4.81
C ARG A 113 6.73 -4.22 -4.90
N VAL A 114 5.52 -4.07 -5.45
CA VAL A 114 4.51 -5.14 -5.42
C VAL A 114 4.90 -6.30 -6.33
N ARG A 115 5.52 -6.02 -7.47
CA ARG A 115 6.03 -7.05 -8.39
C ARG A 115 7.22 -7.82 -7.80
N LEU A 116 8.14 -7.11 -7.16
CA LEU A 116 9.27 -7.75 -6.45
C LEU A 116 8.80 -8.57 -5.25
N ALA A 117 7.74 -8.16 -4.56
CA ALA A 117 7.18 -8.90 -3.43
C ALA A 117 6.41 -10.17 -3.86
N PHE A 118 5.76 -10.13 -5.04
CA PHE A 118 4.98 -11.23 -5.59
C PHE A 118 5.83 -12.38 -6.13
N GLN A 119 7.03 -12.12 -6.65
CA GLN A 119 7.90 -13.18 -7.18
C GLN A 119 8.41 -14.13 -6.08
N VAL A 120 8.46 -15.41 -6.41
CA VAL A 120 8.89 -16.52 -5.54
C VAL A 120 10.23 -17.06 -6.03
N LYS A 121 11.08 -17.53 -5.12
CA LYS A 121 12.38 -18.14 -5.48
C LYS A 121 12.16 -19.34 -6.42
N GLY A 122 12.80 -19.31 -7.59
CA GLY A 122 12.61 -20.28 -8.69
C GLY A 122 11.95 -19.69 -9.95
N GLU A 123 11.14 -18.64 -9.82
CA GLU A 123 10.46 -17.95 -10.93
C GLU A 123 10.81 -16.45 -10.93
N HIS A 124 12.11 -16.14 -10.98
CA HIS A 124 12.58 -14.76 -10.89
C HIS A 124 12.39 -14.01 -12.22
N LYS A 125 11.25 -13.34 -12.37
CA LYS A 125 11.01 -12.42 -13.50
C LYS A 125 11.83 -11.12 -13.37
N TYR A 126 12.22 -10.75 -12.15
CA TYR A 126 12.95 -9.50 -11.88
C TYR A 126 14.17 -9.72 -10.98
N MET A 127 15.36 -9.34 -11.47
CA MET A 127 16.63 -9.42 -10.73
C MET A 127 16.78 -8.33 -9.66
N GLY A 128 16.12 -7.18 -9.83
CA GLY A 128 16.24 -6.05 -8.92
C GLY A 128 15.31 -4.89 -9.28
N ILE A 129 15.44 -3.79 -8.54
CA ILE A 129 14.60 -2.59 -8.70
C ILE A 129 14.79 -1.97 -10.09
N ILE A 130 16.05 -1.74 -10.51
CA ILE A 130 16.38 -1.15 -11.81
C ILE A 130 15.92 -2.06 -12.95
N HIS A 131 16.15 -3.36 -12.83
CA HIS A 131 15.69 -4.34 -13.83
C HIS A 131 14.16 -4.37 -13.92
N ALA A 132 13.45 -4.27 -12.78
CA ALA A 132 12.00 -4.18 -12.78
C ALA A 132 11.50 -2.90 -13.47
N PHE A 133 12.11 -1.75 -13.20
CA PHE A 133 11.80 -0.51 -13.93
C PHE A 133 12.00 -0.66 -15.44
N LYS A 134 13.18 -1.14 -15.86
CA LYS A 134 13.50 -1.32 -17.28
C LYS A 134 12.54 -2.30 -17.97
N MET A 135 12.23 -3.43 -17.32
CA MET A 135 11.31 -4.44 -17.86
C MET A 135 9.89 -3.90 -18.00
N ILE A 136 9.36 -3.20 -16.99
CA ILE A 136 8.02 -2.61 -17.06
C ILE A 136 7.95 -1.59 -18.20
N TYR A 137 8.95 -0.72 -18.30
CA TYR A 137 8.98 0.30 -19.34
C TYR A 137 9.03 -0.30 -20.75
N THR A 138 9.91 -1.27 -20.98
CA THR A 138 10.17 -1.82 -22.32
C THR A 138 9.18 -2.89 -22.77
N LYS A 139 8.64 -3.70 -21.84
CA LYS A 139 7.80 -4.86 -22.18
C LYS A 139 6.31 -4.67 -21.91
N GLU A 140 5.91 -3.64 -21.16
CA GLU A 140 4.52 -3.53 -20.65
C GLU A 140 3.82 -2.21 -20.99
N GLY A 141 4.26 -1.53 -22.06
CA GLY A 141 3.61 -0.32 -22.57
C GLY A 141 4.12 0.98 -21.95
N GLY A 142 5.41 1.05 -21.60
CA GLY A 142 6.06 2.30 -21.19
C GLY A 142 5.51 2.87 -19.88
N PHE A 143 5.19 4.16 -19.91
CA PHE A 143 4.67 4.88 -18.74
C PHE A 143 3.31 4.37 -18.26
N SER A 144 2.43 3.92 -19.17
CA SER A 144 1.09 3.41 -18.79
C SER A 144 1.18 2.16 -17.91
N GLY A 145 2.19 1.31 -18.14
CA GLY A 145 2.45 0.11 -17.34
C GLY A 145 2.69 0.42 -15.85
N PHE A 146 3.30 1.57 -15.55
CA PHE A 146 3.54 1.98 -14.17
C PHE A 146 2.28 2.46 -13.44
N TYR A 147 1.25 2.92 -14.15
CA TYR A 147 0.06 3.51 -13.53
C TYR A 147 -1.15 2.56 -13.46
N ARG A 148 -0.96 1.28 -13.83
CA ARG A 148 -2.00 0.24 -13.71
C ARG A 148 -2.41 0.03 -12.24
N GLY A 149 -3.66 0.35 -11.93
CA GLY A 149 -4.22 0.29 -10.57
C GLY A 149 -4.21 1.62 -9.81
N LEU A 150 -3.85 2.74 -10.45
CA LEU A 150 -3.93 4.07 -9.84
C LEU A 150 -5.40 4.46 -9.53
N MET A 151 -6.34 4.15 -10.43
CA MET A 151 -7.77 4.46 -10.22
C MET A 151 -8.34 3.84 -8.92
N PRO A 152 -8.21 2.53 -8.68
CA PRO A 152 -8.58 1.94 -7.38
C PRO A 152 -7.89 2.57 -6.17
N THR A 153 -6.66 3.08 -6.36
CA THR A 153 -5.90 3.74 -5.29
C THR A 153 -6.55 5.05 -4.88
N VAL A 154 -6.83 5.91 -5.87
CA VAL A 154 -7.39 7.24 -5.63
C VAL A 154 -8.81 7.11 -5.09
N VAL A 155 -9.63 6.23 -5.68
CA VAL A 155 -10.99 5.95 -5.19
C VAL A 155 -10.97 5.38 -3.77
N GLY A 156 -10.04 4.46 -3.47
CA GLY A 156 -9.88 3.90 -2.13
C GLY A 156 -9.39 4.91 -1.08
N MET A 157 -8.82 6.04 -1.48
CA MET A 157 -8.37 7.10 -0.56
C MET A 157 -9.47 8.11 -0.21
N ALA A 158 -10.53 8.22 -1.02
CA ALA A 158 -11.62 9.16 -0.79
C ALA A 158 -12.37 8.94 0.55
N PRO A 159 -12.70 7.70 0.99
CA PRO A 159 -13.41 7.47 2.26
C PRO A 159 -12.57 7.81 3.49
N TYR A 160 -11.24 7.62 3.41
CA TYR A 160 -10.31 7.87 4.52
C TYR A 160 -10.22 9.35 4.90
N ALA A 161 -10.44 10.25 3.95
CA ALA A 161 -10.48 11.69 4.20
C ALA A 161 -11.74 12.07 4.99
N VAL A 162 -12.90 11.52 4.61
CA VAL A 162 -14.20 11.94 5.15
C VAL A 162 -14.45 11.42 6.58
N LEU A 163 -13.99 10.21 6.91
CA LEU A 163 -14.30 9.58 8.20
C LEU A 163 -13.41 10.03 9.37
N LYS A 164 -12.38 10.84 9.14
CA LYS A 164 -11.35 11.17 10.13
C LYS A 164 -11.56 12.50 10.88
N THR A 165 -12.79 13.00 10.94
CA THR A 165 -13.10 14.29 11.59
C THR A 165 -13.79 14.10 12.95
N HIS A 166 -13.01 13.84 13.99
CA HIS A 166 -13.42 13.78 15.40
C HIS A 166 -14.00 12.45 15.89
N VAL A 167 -13.11 11.56 16.33
CA VAL A 167 -13.47 10.56 17.33
C VAL A 167 -12.25 10.19 18.18
N ASN A 168 -12.47 9.97 19.48
CA ASN A 168 -11.45 9.51 20.45
C ASN A 168 -10.59 8.38 19.90
N LEU A 169 -9.35 8.22 20.36
CA LEU A 169 -8.38 7.24 19.83
C LEU A 169 -8.98 5.83 19.58
N LEU A 170 -9.81 5.34 20.51
CA LEU A 170 -10.53 4.07 20.38
C LEU A 170 -11.58 4.09 19.26
N CYS A 171 -12.41 5.12 19.23
CA CYS A 171 -13.41 5.30 18.19
C CYS A 171 -12.78 5.56 16.82
N GLY A 172 -11.63 6.24 16.76
CA GLY A 172 -10.82 6.40 15.55
C GLY A 172 -10.22 5.06 15.08
N GLY A 173 -9.82 4.19 16.01
CA GLY A 173 -9.39 2.82 15.71
C GLY A 173 -10.51 1.98 15.10
N ILE A 174 -11.71 2.00 15.71
CA ILE A 174 -12.89 1.28 15.21
C ILE A 174 -13.35 1.83 13.86
N ALA A 175 -13.47 3.16 13.73
CA ALA A 175 -13.81 3.82 12.47
C ALA A 175 -12.79 3.50 11.37
N GLY A 176 -11.50 3.48 11.70
CA GLY A 176 -10.44 3.07 10.79
C GLY A 176 -10.56 1.60 10.34
N ALA A 177 -10.93 0.70 11.26
CA ALA A 177 -11.17 -0.70 10.94
C ALA A 177 -12.38 -0.88 10.01
N ILE A 178 -13.49 -0.18 10.27
CA ILE A 178 -14.70 -0.20 9.43
C ILE A 178 -14.40 0.38 8.04
N ALA A 179 -13.75 1.54 7.97
CA ALA A 179 -13.35 2.17 6.72
C ALA A 179 -12.46 1.25 5.87
N GLN A 180 -11.53 0.54 6.53
CA GLN A 180 -10.66 -0.43 5.88
C GLN A 180 -11.42 -1.66 5.38
N THR A 181 -12.41 -2.16 6.13
CA THR A 181 -13.27 -3.27 5.70
C THR A 181 -14.09 -2.89 4.47
N ILE A 182 -14.67 -1.68 4.44
CA ILE A 182 -15.46 -1.20 3.31
C ILE A 182 -14.58 -0.98 2.07
N SER A 183 -13.39 -0.43 2.25
CA SER A 183 -12.44 -0.15 1.15
C SER A 183 -11.65 -1.39 0.71
N TYR A 184 -11.77 -2.51 1.41
CA TYR A 184 -10.95 -3.70 1.18
C TYR A 184 -11.09 -4.33 -0.22
N PRO A 185 -12.30 -4.41 -0.82
CA PRO A 185 -12.47 -4.90 -2.19
C PRO A 185 -11.68 -4.08 -3.23
N LEU A 186 -11.59 -2.76 -3.04
CA LEU A 186 -10.79 -1.86 -3.88
C LEU A 186 -9.29 -2.09 -3.67
N ASP A 187 -8.89 -2.35 -2.43
CA ASP A 187 -7.52 -2.72 -2.07
C ASP A 187 -7.08 -4.02 -2.76
N VAL A 188 -7.92 -5.06 -2.78
CA VAL A 188 -7.63 -6.32 -3.50
C VAL A 188 -7.58 -6.09 -5.00
N THR A 189 -8.54 -5.34 -5.54
CA THR A 189 -8.62 -5.00 -6.97
C THR A 189 -7.38 -4.26 -7.42
N ARG A 190 -6.96 -3.23 -6.68
CA ARG A 190 -5.71 -2.50 -6.90
C ARG A 190 -4.57 -3.49 -7.08
N ARG A 191 -4.34 -4.37 -6.09
CA ARG A 191 -3.19 -5.28 -6.04
C ARG A 191 -3.13 -6.24 -7.21
N ARG A 192 -4.29 -6.75 -7.63
CA ARG A 192 -4.38 -7.58 -8.84
C ARG A 192 -4.08 -6.79 -10.11
N MET A 193 -4.56 -5.55 -10.23
CA MET A 193 -4.20 -4.66 -11.35
C MET A 193 -2.70 -4.34 -11.38
N GLN A 194 -2.07 -4.08 -10.23
CA GLN A 194 -0.62 -3.82 -10.13
C GLN A 194 0.22 -5.02 -10.61
N LEU A 195 -0.35 -6.23 -10.47
CA LEU A 195 0.25 -7.50 -10.86
C LEU A 195 -0.32 -8.06 -12.17
N GLY A 196 -1.17 -7.33 -12.88
CA GLY A 196 -1.88 -7.82 -14.07
C GLY A 196 -0.94 -8.44 -15.10
N ALA A 197 0.18 -7.76 -15.40
CA ALA A 197 1.19 -8.25 -16.36
C ALA A 197 2.07 -9.42 -15.86
N VAL A 198 1.95 -9.78 -14.59
CA VAL A 198 2.64 -10.92 -13.96
C VAL A 198 1.68 -12.10 -13.77
N LEU A 199 0.38 -11.83 -13.67
CA LEU A 199 -0.65 -12.85 -13.57
C LEU A 199 -0.94 -13.44 -14.96
N PRO A 200 -1.28 -14.74 -15.05
CA PRO A 200 -1.67 -15.38 -16.32
C PRO A 200 -2.95 -14.77 -16.91
N ASP A 201 -3.82 -14.20 -16.08
CA ASP A 201 -5.07 -13.51 -16.50
C ASP A 201 -4.88 -11.99 -16.69
N SER A 202 -3.82 -11.56 -17.37
CA SER A 202 -3.50 -10.14 -17.55
C SER A 202 -4.64 -9.33 -18.20
N GLU A 203 -5.33 -9.92 -19.17
CA GLU A 203 -6.42 -9.28 -19.92
C GLU A 203 -7.63 -8.94 -19.05
N LYS A 204 -7.89 -9.72 -18.00
CA LYS A 204 -9.03 -9.52 -17.10
C LYS A 204 -8.76 -8.46 -16.03
N CYS A 205 -7.50 -8.01 -15.90
CA CYS A 205 -7.03 -7.06 -14.90
C CYS A 205 -6.83 -5.63 -15.44
N LEU A 206 -7.44 -5.29 -16.58
CA LEU A 206 -7.28 -3.99 -17.26
C LEU A 206 -8.06 -2.86 -16.58
N THR A 207 -9.33 -3.10 -16.23
CA THR A 207 -10.20 -2.11 -15.59
C THR A 207 -10.60 -2.53 -14.19
N MET A 208 -10.87 -1.54 -13.32
CA MET A 208 -11.29 -1.80 -11.94
C MET A 208 -12.56 -2.65 -11.87
N VAL A 209 -13.57 -2.33 -12.70
CA VAL A 209 -14.87 -3.01 -12.70
C VAL A 209 -14.72 -4.46 -13.22
N GLN A 210 -13.98 -4.67 -14.30
CA GLN A 210 -13.72 -6.02 -14.82
C GLN A 210 -12.94 -6.86 -13.81
N THR A 211 -11.91 -6.30 -13.20
CA THR A 211 -11.10 -7.00 -12.20
C THR A 211 -11.95 -7.37 -10.98
N LEU A 212 -12.78 -6.45 -10.48
CA LEU A 212 -13.66 -6.69 -9.34
C LEU A 212 -14.69 -7.79 -9.65
N LYS A 213 -15.36 -7.70 -10.81
CA LYS A 213 -16.32 -8.71 -11.28
C LYS A 213 -15.67 -10.08 -11.45
N TYR A 214 -14.48 -10.12 -12.04
CA TYR A 214 -13.70 -11.34 -12.21
C TYR A 214 -13.35 -12.00 -10.88
N VAL A 215 -12.84 -11.22 -9.91
CA VAL A 215 -12.48 -11.74 -8.57
C VAL A 215 -13.71 -12.27 -7.86
N TYR A 216 -14.82 -11.55 -7.92
CA TYR A 216 -16.09 -11.94 -7.32
C TYR A 216 -16.61 -13.26 -7.91
N GLN A 217 -16.63 -13.38 -9.25
CA GLN A 217 -17.15 -14.56 -9.94
C GLN A 217 -16.27 -15.80 -9.74
N GLN A 218 -14.94 -15.65 -9.73
CA GLN A 218 -14.02 -16.80 -9.64
C GLN A 218 -13.72 -17.26 -8.21
N HIS A 219 -13.59 -16.32 -7.26
CA HIS A 219 -13.09 -16.60 -5.92
C HIS A 219 -14.09 -16.25 -4.80
N GLY A 220 -15.23 -15.65 -5.16
CA GLY A 220 -16.27 -15.24 -4.22
C GLY A 220 -15.88 -14.09 -3.30
N ILE A 221 -16.76 -13.80 -2.33
CA ILE A 221 -16.61 -12.68 -1.40
C ILE A 221 -15.51 -12.95 -0.37
N ARG A 222 -15.61 -14.06 0.38
CA ARG A 222 -14.71 -14.35 1.51
C ARG A 222 -13.29 -14.73 1.08
N ARG A 223 -13.16 -15.58 0.03
CA ARG A 223 -11.86 -16.08 -0.46
C ARG A 223 -11.28 -15.23 -1.60
N GLY A 224 -12.08 -14.37 -2.24
CA GLY A 224 -11.62 -13.41 -3.24
C GLY A 224 -11.43 -12.01 -2.65
N LEU A 225 -12.53 -11.28 -2.51
CA LEU A 225 -12.53 -9.85 -2.17
C LEU A 225 -11.96 -9.53 -0.78
N TYR A 226 -12.13 -10.42 0.20
CA TYR A 226 -11.69 -10.20 1.59
C TYR A 226 -10.45 -10.99 2.00
N ARG A 227 -9.74 -11.58 1.02
CA ARG A 227 -8.59 -12.43 1.30
C ARG A 227 -7.40 -11.62 1.83
N GLY A 228 -6.95 -11.96 3.03
CA GLY A 228 -5.84 -11.30 3.71
C GLY A 228 -6.25 -10.09 4.55
N LEU A 229 -7.54 -9.90 4.84
CA LEU A 229 -8.02 -8.79 5.68
C LEU A 229 -7.44 -8.87 7.09
N SER A 230 -7.32 -10.07 7.66
CA SER A 230 -6.73 -10.28 8.99
C SER A 230 -5.29 -9.78 9.10
N LEU A 231 -4.50 -9.86 8.03
CA LEU A 231 -3.13 -9.31 7.99
C LEU A 231 -3.10 -7.79 8.16
N ASN A 232 -4.16 -7.10 7.73
CA ASN A 232 -4.28 -5.65 7.89
C ASN A 232 -4.46 -5.25 9.35
N TYR A 233 -5.20 -6.06 10.13
CA TYR A 233 -5.37 -5.85 11.57
C TYR A 233 -4.13 -6.26 12.35
N ILE A 234 -3.57 -7.45 12.06
CA ILE A 234 -2.39 -7.99 12.75
C ILE A 234 -1.19 -7.06 12.60
N ARG A 235 -0.98 -6.44 11.42
CA ARG A 235 0.16 -5.53 11.21
C ARG A 235 0.03 -4.20 11.94
N CYS A 236 -1.17 -3.80 12.37
CA CYS A 236 -1.40 -2.48 12.96
C CYS A 236 -0.65 -2.35 14.30
N ILE A 237 -0.74 -3.37 15.15
CA ILE A 237 -0.11 -3.42 16.48
C ILE A 237 1.42 -3.25 16.39
N PRO A 238 2.19 -4.08 15.66
CA PRO A 238 3.64 -3.95 15.58
C PRO A 238 4.06 -2.67 14.85
N SER A 239 3.30 -2.22 13.84
CA SER A 239 3.58 -0.94 13.16
C SER A 239 3.53 0.22 14.14
N GLN A 240 2.47 0.31 14.95
CA GLN A 240 2.29 1.43 15.88
C GLN A 240 3.25 1.33 17.07
N ALA A 241 3.49 0.14 17.60
CA ALA A 241 4.47 -0.07 18.66
C ALA A 241 5.86 0.40 18.24
N VAL A 242 6.38 -0.09 17.11
CA VAL A 242 7.72 0.30 16.64
C VAL A 242 7.78 1.76 16.22
N ALA A 243 6.73 2.30 15.61
CA ALA A 243 6.70 3.73 15.25
C ALA A 243 6.80 4.61 16.50
N PHE A 244 6.05 4.28 17.56
CA PHE A 244 6.07 5.02 18.83
C PHE A 244 7.41 4.88 19.54
N THR A 245 7.90 3.65 19.74
CA THR A 245 9.21 3.40 20.38
C THR A 245 10.35 4.08 19.63
N THR A 246 10.38 3.99 18.30
CA THR A 246 11.44 4.64 17.51
C THR A 246 11.33 6.16 17.58
N TYR A 247 10.12 6.71 17.66
CA TYR A 247 9.91 8.14 17.82
C TYR A 247 10.44 8.64 19.16
N GLU A 248 10.09 7.96 20.26
CA GLU A 248 10.58 8.29 21.61
C GLU A 248 12.10 8.23 21.71
N LEU A 249 12.72 7.16 21.18
CA LEU A 249 14.18 7.01 21.16
C LEU A 249 14.87 8.13 20.35
N MET A 250 14.30 8.51 19.20
CA MET A 250 14.85 9.58 18.38
C MET A 250 14.70 10.95 19.07
N LYS A 251 13.58 11.16 19.79
CA LYS A 251 13.34 12.38 20.57
C LYS A 251 14.38 12.53 21.69
N GLN A 252 14.64 11.43 22.43
CA GLN A 252 15.68 11.37 23.46
C GLN A 252 17.09 11.61 22.88
N PHE A 253 17.42 10.96 21.76
CA PHE A 253 18.74 11.11 21.12
C PHE A 253 19.00 12.54 20.63
N LEU A 254 17.96 13.25 20.17
CA LEU A 254 18.07 14.63 19.68
C LEU A 254 18.01 15.69 20.81
N HIS A 255 17.94 15.29 22.09
CA HIS A 255 17.78 16.19 23.23
C HIS A 255 16.59 17.16 23.12
N LEU A 256 15.57 16.78 22.33
CA LEU A 256 14.33 17.53 22.22
C LEU A 256 13.42 17.05 23.35
N ASN A 257 13.69 17.39 24.61
CA ASN A 257 12.78 17.03 25.72
C ASN A 257 11.51 17.89 25.69
#